data_AF-A0AAW9IHK5-F1
#
_entry.id   AF-A0AAW9IHK5-F1
#
_cell.length_a   1.000
_cell.length_b   1.000
_cell.length_c   1.000
_cell.angle_alpha   90.00
_cell.angle_beta   90.00
_cell.angle_gamma   90.00
#
_symmetry.space_group_name_H-M   'P 1'
#
loop_
_entity.id
_entity.type
_entity.pdbx_description
1 polymer ?
#
loop_
_entity_poly.entity_id
_entity_poly.type
_entity_poly.pdbx_seq_one_letter_code
_entity_poly.pdbx_strand_id
1 'polypeptide(L)'
;HRCGIDEERGFVKRLREGTYLAHICEHIIIAIQNKLGIDIHYGKSREIKNDHYYLVYQYIYENVALETAKLSIDIINALIKKIPINYDERIELLKSILKDEIMGPSTRSICDYACKVGLPITKLGTGDFYQIGYGKQGRIIEASIGSNTRCVSVDISCDKMLTKELLRTQNIPVARGAKVNNIISLLKEAENMGYPVVLKPQYGNKGNGVILNIKNEKELLVAYK
;
A
#
# COMPACT_ATOMS: atom_id res chain seq x y z
N HIS A 1 -21.58 10.50 6.71
CA HIS A 1 -21.15 11.59 7.63
C HIS A 1 -22.35 12.48 7.97
N ARG A 2 -22.58 12.78 9.27
CA ARG A 2 -23.81 13.42 9.79
C ARG A 2 -23.71 14.91 10.16
N CYS A 3 -22.58 15.56 9.87
CA CYS A 3 -22.36 17.03 9.88
C CYS A 3 -23.14 17.81 10.96
N GLY A 4 -22.69 17.76 12.22
CA GLY A 4 -23.12 18.65 13.32
C GLY A 4 -24.59 18.61 13.77
N ILE A 5 -25.51 18.20 12.91
CA ILE A 5 -26.96 18.08 13.13
C ILE A 5 -27.32 16.64 13.54
N ASP A 6 -26.36 15.70 13.44
CA ASP A 6 -26.51 14.25 13.70
C ASP A 6 -27.65 13.58 12.90
N GLU A 7 -28.06 14.22 11.82
CA GLU A 7 -29.06 13.74 10.86
C GLU A 7 -28.38 13.18 9.61
N GLU A 8 -29.02 12.20 8.98
CA GLU A 8 -28.61 11.75 7.65
C GLU A 8 -28.68 12.92 6.66
N ARG A 9 -27.65 13.05 5.81
CA ARG A 9 -27.51 14.16 4.85
C ARG A 9 -27.42 15.56 5.48
N GLY A 10 -27.05 15.67 6.76
CA GLY A 10 -26.87 16.97 7.45
C GLY A 10 -25.99 17.97 6.70
N PHE A 11 -24.96 17.51 5.99
CA PHE A 11 -24.11 18.39 5.18
C PHE A 11 -24.86 19.03 3.98
N VAL A 12 -25.73 18.28 3.30
CA VAL A 12 -26.52 18.79 2.18
C VAL A 12 -27.48 19.89 2.65
N LYS A 13 -28.04 19.74 3.85
CA LYS A 13 -28.86 20.77 4.50
C LYS A 13 -28.05 22.05 4.73
N ARG A 14 -26.85 21.94 5.31
CA ARG A 14 -25.91 23.07 5.50
C ARG A 14 -25.50 23.75 4.20
N LEU A 15 -25.31 23.00 3.12
CA LEU A 15 -25.02 23.57 1.81
C LEU A 15 -26.17 24.45 1.29
N ARG A 16 -27.42 24.06 1.53
CA ARG A 16 -28.61 24.87 1.14
C ARG A 16 -28.80 26.09 2.02
N GLU A 17 -28.55 25.97 3.32
CA GLU A 17 -28.61 27.09 4.29
C GLU A 17 -27.50 28.12 4.05
N GLY A 18 -26.39 27.68 3.44
CA GLY A 18 -25.16 28.45 3.32
C GLY A 18 -24.16 28.08 4.42
N THR A 19 -22.92 27.82 4.03
CA THR A 19 -21.83 27.49 4.95
C THR A 19 -20.50 28.01 4.41
N TYR A 20 -19.51 28.18 5.29
CA TYR A 20 -18.18 28.67 4.95
C TYR A 20 -17.37 27.66 4.11
N LEU A 21 -16.47 28.16 3.25
CA LEU A 21 -15.62 27.34 2.38
C LEU A 21 -14.74 26.35 3.14
N ALA A 22 -14.26 26.72 4.33
CA ALA A 22 -13.48 25.81 5.18
C ALA A 22 -14.29 24.54 5.50
N HIS A 23 -15.54 24.70 5.94
CA HIS A 23 -16.43 23.57 6.23
C HIS A 23 -16.69 22.72 4.98
N ILE A 24 -16.86 23.34 3.82
CA ILE A 24 -16.99 22.61 2.53
C ILE A 24 -15.70 21.81 2.25
N CYS A 25 -14.54 22.42 2.40
CA CYS A 25 -13.23 21.78 2.18
C CYS A 25 -13.05 20.56 3.07
N GLU A 26 -13.37 20.65 4.36
CA GLU A 26 -13.36 19.54 5.31
C GLU A 26 -14.16 18.34 4.81
N HIS A 27 -15.39 18.57 4.33
CA HIS A 27 -16.24 17.50 3.81
C HIS A 27 -15.73 16.91 2.50
N ILE A 28 -15.15 17.72 1.62
CA ILE A 28 -14.52 17.22 0.39
C ILE A 28 -13.34 16.31 0.76
N ILE A 29 -12.51 16.70 1.73
CA ILE A 29 -11.37 15.91 2.19
C ILE A 29 -11.83 14.54 2.70
N ILE A 30 -12.82 14.53 3.59
CA ILE A 30 -13.38 13.29 4.15
C ILE A 30 -13.99 12.44 3.04
N ALA A 31 -14.76 13.04 2.14
CA ALA A 31 -15.42 12.32 1.05
C ALA A 31 -14.43 11.67 0.07
N ILE A 32 -13.36 12.38 -0.30
CA ILE A 32 -12.32 11.84 -1.19
C ILE A 32 -11.59 10.67 -0.50
N GLN A 33 -11.19 10.81 0.76
CA GLN A 33 -10.55 9.70 1.49
C GLN A 33 -11.47 8.47 1.60
N ASN A 34 -12.76 8.65 1.90
CA ASN A 34 -13.73 7.54 1.92
C ASN A 34 -13.90 6.89 0.54
N LYS A 35 -13.87 7.68 -0.54
CA LYS A 35 -13.91 7.16 -1.91
C LYS A 35 -12.67 6.32 -2.26
N LEU A 36 -11.53 6.59 -1.62
CA LEU A 36 -10.33 5.77 -1.71
C LEU A 36 -10.38 4.51 -0.80
N GLY A 37 -11.49 4.28 -0.09
CA GLY A 37 -11.66 3.15 0.82
C GLY A 37 -11.05 3.37 2.22
N ILE A 38 -10.72 4.61 2.57
CA ILE A 38 -10.18 4.97 3.88
C ILE A 38 -11.33 5.36 4.80
N ASP A 39 -11.64 4.51 5.77
CA ASP A 39 -12.76 4.69 6.68
C ASP A 39 -12.45 5.75 7.75
N ILE A 40 -12.87 6.99 7.48
CA ILE A 40 -12.70 8.14 8.37
C ILE A 40 -13.97 8.98 8.44
N HIS A 41 -14.18 9.62 9.58
CA HIS A 41 -15.44 10.33 9.84
C HIS A 41 -15.26 11.69 10.48
N TYR A 42 -14.15 11.91 11.20
CA TYR A 42 -13.94 13.11 11.99
C TYR A 42 -13.35 14.26 11.15
N GLY A 43 -13.97 15.42 11.30
CA GLY A 43 -13.56 16.70 10.73
C GLY A 43 -14.04 17.85 11.61
N LYS A 44 -13.30 18.96 11.58
CA LYS A 44 -13.63 20.17 12.32
C LYS A 44 -12.97 21.40 11.69
N SER A 45 -13.81 22.35 11.29
CA SER A 45 -13.40 23.67 10.80
C SER A 45 -13.57 24.70 11.91
N ARG A 46 -12.55 25.52 12.17
CA ARG A 46 -12.59 26.55 13.22
C ARG A 46 -12.06 27.87 12.70
N GLU A 47 -12.87 28.91 12.78
CA GLU A 47 -12.45 30.26 12.47
C GLU A 47 -11.44 30.75 13.51
N ILE A 48 -10.42 31.46 13.03
CA ILE A 48 -9.42 32.14 13.84
C ILE A 48 -9.73 33.64 13.85
N LYS A 49 -9.65 34.30 12.68
CA LYS A 49 -9.88 35.73 12.48
C LYS A 49 -9.94 36.06 10.97
N ASN A 50 -10.80 37.00 10.56
CA ASN A 50 -10.79 37.64 9.22
C ASN A 50 -10.73 36.64 8.03
N ASP A 51 -11.46 35.52 8.04
CA ASP A 51 -11.41 34.47 7.01
C ASP A 51 -10.20 33.51 7.06
N HIS A 52 -9.41 33.53 8.13
CA HIS A 52 -8.47 32.45 8.43
C HIS A 52 -9.15 31.35 9.25
N TYR A 53 -9.03 30.10 8.78
CA TYR A 53 -9.62 28.93 9.42
C TYR A 53 -8.59 27.83 9.65
N TYR A 54 -8.68 27.15 10.79
CA TYR A 54 -8.08 25.84 10.98
C TYR A 54 -9.00 24.76 10.44
N LEU A 55 -8.41 23.86 9.65
CA LEU A 55 -9.04 22.64 9.17
C LEU A 55 -8.38 21.45 9.86
N VAL A 56 -9.15 20.76 10.70
CA VAL A 56 -8.73 19.53 11.37
C VAL A 56 -9.53 18.40 10.76
N TYR A 57 -8.86 17.36 10.29
CA TYR A 57 -9.50 16.17 9.73
C TYR A 57 -8.73 14.92 10.12
N GLN A 58 -9.45 13.82 10.25
CA GLN A 58 -8.88 12.51 10.52
C GLN A 58 -8.15 11.99 9.28
N TYR A 59 -7.07 11.23 9.50
CA TYR A 59 -6.36 10.51 8.46
C TYR A 59 -5.82 9.18 9.00
N ILE A 60 -5.58 8.25 8.07
CA ILE A 60 -4.80 7.02 8.33
C ILE A 60 -3.44 7.10 7.65
N TYR A 61 -3.40 7.66 6.44
CA TYR A 61 -2.21 7.78 5.60
C TYR A 61 -1.91 9.25 5.35
N GLU A 62 -0.78 9.73 5.88
CA GLU A 62 -0.45 11.16 5.97
C GLU A 62 -0.32 11.82 4.60
N ASN A 63 0.44 11.20 3.68
CA ASN A 63 0.67 11.79 2.36
C ASN A 63 -0.61 11.78 1.53
N VAL A 64 -1.43 10.72 1.62
CA VAL A 64 -2.77 10.70 0.99
C VAL A 64 -3.64 11.84 1.50
N ALA A 65 -3.63 12.09 2.80
CA ALA A 65 -4.46 13.13 3.41
C ALA A 65 -4.00 14.54 3.01
N LEU A 66 -2.69 14.79 2.99
CA LEU A 66 -2.11 16.06 2.52
C LEU A 66 -2.44 16.34 1.05
N GLU A 67 -2.25 15.36 0.16
CA GLU A 67 -2.58 15.53 -1.25
C GLU A 67 -4.09 15.64 -1.49
N THR A 68 -4.90 14.96 -0.67
CA THR A 68 -6.36 15.11 -0.70
C THR A 68 -6.77 16.53 -0.29
N ALA A 69 -6.13 17.12 0.71
CA ALA A 69 -6.38 18.50 1.13
C ALA A 69 -6.03 19.50 0.02
N LYS A 70 -4.88 19.32 -0.66
CA LYS A 70 -4.52 20.14 -1.83
C LYS A 70 -5.55 20.02 -2.94
N LEU A 71 -5.94 18.80 -3.31
CA LEU A 71 -6.98 18.56 -4.30
C LEU A 71 -8.32 19.20 -3.92
N SER A 72 -8.70 19.15 -2.64
CA SER A 72 -9.95 19.75 -2.15
C SER A 72 -9.95 21.27 -2.30
N ILE A 73 -8.82 21.93 -2.01
CA ILE A 73 -8.61 23.36 -2.22
C ILE A 73 -8.64 23.69 -3.73
N ASP A 74 -7.98 22.89 -4.56
CA ASP A 74 -7.96 23.06 -6.02
C ASP A 74 -9.37 22.96 -6.61
N ILE A 75 -10.18 21.99 -6.17
CA ILE A 75 -11.58 21.83 -6.57
C ILE A 75 -12.38 23.10 -6.25
N ILE A 76 -12.28 23.60 -5.01
CA ILE A 76 -13.01 24.80 -4.59
C ILE A 76 -12.59 26.00 -5.46
N ASN A 77 -11.29 26.21 -5.63
CA ASN A 77 -10.78 27.32 -6.44
C ASN A 77 -11.16 27.20 -7.91
N ALA A 78 -11.17 25.99 -8.47
CA ALA A 78 -11.57 25.73 -9.85
C ALA A 78 -13.05 26.07 -10.06
N LEU A 79 -13.92 25.68 -9.11
CA LEU A 79 -15.34 26.01 -9.12
C LEU A 79 -15.59 27.52 -9.04
N ILE A 80 -14.88 28.23 -8.14
CA ILE A 80 -14.99 29.69 -8.01
C ILE A 80 -14.57 30.38 -9.31
N LYS A 81 -13.46 29.95 -9.91
CA LYS A 81 -12.91 30.52 -11.15
C LYS A 81 -13.61 30.03 -12.41
N LYS A 82 -14.50 29.05 -12.31
CA LYS A 82 -15.17 28.37 -13.44
C LYS A 82 -14.17 27.77 -14.45
N ILE A 83 -13.07 27.21 -13.95
CA ILE A 83 -12.09 26.50 -14.78
C ILE A 83 -12.23 24.98 -14.60
N PRO A 84 -11.92 24.19 -15.64
CA PRO A 84 -11.96 22.73 -15.52
C PRO A 84 -10.84 22.22 -14.60
N ILE A 85 -11.08 21.08 -13.96
CA ILE A 85 -10.10 20.34 -13.17
C ILE A 85 -10.05 18.90 -13.66
N ASN A 86 -8.85 18.34 -13.85
CA ASN A 86 -8.68 16.94 -14.19
C ASN A 86 -8.80 16.07 -12.93
N TYR A 87 -10.04 15.86 -12.49
CA TYR A 87 -10.34 15.14 -11.24
C TYR A 87 -9.85 13.68 -11.29
N ASP A 88 -10.05 12.98 -12.42
CA ASP A 88 -9.72 11.56 -12.51
C ASP A 88 -8.22 11.30 -12.42
N GLU A 89 -7.40 12.11 -13.10
CA GLU A 89 -5.94 12.04 -12.99
C GLU A 89 -5.45 12.25 -11.54
N ARG A 90 -6.06 13.21 -10.83
CA ARG A 90 -5.71 13.50 -9.42
C ARG A 90 -6.13 12.36 -8.49
N ILE A 91 -7.23 11.67 -8.78
CA ILE A 91 -7.62 10.47 -8.04
C ILE A 91 -6.66 9.31 -8.30
N GLU A 92 -6.21 9.10 -9.54
CA GLU A 92 -5.20 8.07 -9.83
C GLU A 92 -3.87 8.35 -9.13
N LEU A 93 -3.44 9.61 -9.06
CA LEU A 93 -2.29 10.02 -8.25
C LEU A 93 -2.49 9.65 -6.77
N LEU A 94 -3.64 9.96 -6.19
CA LEU A 94 -3.95 9.61 -4.79
C LEU A 94 -3.96 8.09 -4.56
N LYS A 95 -4.46 7.30 -5.50
CA LYS A 95 -4.39 5.83 -5.44
C LYS A 95 -2.94 5.33 -5.49
N SER A 96 -2.09 5.95 -6.30
CA SER A 96 -0.65 5.62 -6.34
C SER A 96 0.00 5.88 -4.98
N ILE A 97 -0.21 7.06 -4.40
CA ILE A 97 0.33 7.42 -3.09
C ILE A 97 -0.20 6.47 -2.01
N LEU A 98 -1.49 6.15 -2.04
CA LEU A 98 -2.10 5.20 -1.10
C LEU A 98 -1.45 3.81 -1.20
N LYS A 99 -1.15 3.34 -2.42
CA LYS A 99 -0.49 2.05 -2.64
C LYS A 99 0.91 2.01 -2.03
N ASP A 100 1.62 3.13 -2.01
CA ASP A 100 2.96 3.22 -1.42
C ASP A 100 2.91 3.33 0.11
N GLU A 101 1.85 3.91 0.69
CA GLU A 101 1.70 4.04 2.13
C GLU A 101 1.02 2.84 2.81
N ILE A 102 0.24 2.06 2.05
CA ILE A 102 -0.59 0.99 2.62
C ILE A 102 0.28 -0.13 3.19
N MET A 103 -0.02 -0.48 4.44
CA MET A 103 0.64 -1.59 5.10
C MET A 103 0.31 -2.91 4.39
N GLY A 104 1.35 -3.67 4.04
CA GLY A 104 1.24 -5.00 3.45
C GLY A 104 0.47 -5.99 4.35
N PRO A 105 -0.16 -7.03 3.76
CA PRO A 105 -1.10 -7.90 4.48
C PRO A 105 -0.49 -8.66 5.65
N SER A 106 0.75 -9.14 5.51
CA SER A 106 1.44 -9.85 6.59
C SER A 106 1.75 -8.93 7.77
N THR A 107 2.28 -7.74 7.49
CA THR A 107 2.56 -6.73 8.52
C THR A 107 1.26 -6.32 9.22
N ARG A 108 0.20 -6.06 8.45
CA ARG A 108 -1.12 -5.69 8.96
C ARG A 108 -1.67 -6.73 9.91
N SER A 109 -1.60 -8.01 9.53
CA SER A 109 -2.07 -9.10 10.38
C SER A 109 -1.36 -9.13 11.74
N ILE A 110 -0.05 -8.85 11.77
CA ILE A 110 0.73 -8.80 13.00
C ILE A 110 0.36 -7.55 13.83
N CYS A 111 0.28 -6.38 13.19
CA CYS A 111 -0.06 -5.13 13.85
C CYS A 111 -1.50 -5.14 14.41
N ASP A 112 -2.47 -5.66 13.66
CA ASP A 112 -3.88 -5.76 14.08
C ASP A 112 -4.01 -6.66 15.32
N TYR A 113 -3.30 -7.79 15.34
CA TYR A 113 -3.28 -8.67 16.50
C TYR A 113 -2.60 -8.01 17.71
N ALA A 114 -1.49 -7.30 17.49
CA ALA A 114 -0.81 -6.55 18.55
C ALA A 114 -1.73 -5.47 19.16
N CYS A 115 -2.44 -4.71 18.32
CA CYS A 115 -3.46 -3.76 18.77
C CYS A 115 -4.57 -4.44 19.57
N LYS A 116 -5.05 -5.61 19.12
CA LYS A 116 -6.09 -6.40 19.80
C LYS A 116 -5.69 -6.81 21.22
N VAL A 117 -4.40 -7.09 21.46
CA VAL A 117 -3.88 -7.43 22.80
C VAL A 117 -3.38 -6.20 23.58
N GLY A 118 -3.66 -4.99 23.11
CA GLY A 118 -3.29 -3.75 23.78
C GLY A 118 -1.82 -3.34 23.65
N LEU A 119 -1.10 -3.90 22.66
CA LEU A 119 0.27 -3.49 22.38
C LEU A 119 0.31 -2.28 21.42
N PRO A 120 1.08 -1.24 21.75
CA PRO A 120 1.20 -0.05 20.92
C PRO A 120 2.03 -0.34 19.67
N ILE A 121 1.68 0.33 18.57
CA ILE A 121 2.37 0.26 17.29
C ILE A 121 2.91 1.65 16.93
N THR A 122 4.14 1.72 16.45
CA THR A 122 4.75 2.95 15.93
C THR A 122 5.40 2.66 14.58
N LYS A 123 4.99 3.38 13.53
CA LYS A 123 5.65 3.33 12.22
C LYS A 123 7.00 4.04 12.31
N LEU A 124 8.05 3.45 11.75
CA LEU A 124 9.42 3.99 11.80
C LEU A 124 9.83 4.56 10.44
N GLY A 125 9.96 5.88 10.38
CA GLY A 125 10.36 6.59 9.16
C GLY A 125 9.35 6.39 8.02
N THR A 126 9.85 6.45 6.79
CA THR A 126 9.06 6.30 5.57
C THR A 126 8.99 4.87 5.04
N GLY A 127 9.76 3.94 5.62
CA GLY A 127 9.81 2.54 5.21
C GLY A 127 8.68 1.67 5.79
N ASP A 128 8.72 0.39 5.47
CA ASP A 128 7.78 -0.65 5.93
C ASP A 128 8.13 -1.22 7.31
N PHE A 129 8.71 -0.41 8.19
CA PHE A 129 9.15 -0.80 9.53
C PHE A 129 8.16 -0.38 10.60
N TYR A 130 7.84 -1.31 11.49
CA TYR A 130 6.88 -1.08 12.57
C TYR A 130 7.47 -1.58 13.89
N GLN A 131 7.48 -0.72 14.90
CA GLN A 131 7.80 -1.10 16.27
C GLN A 131 6.53 -1.49 17.01
N ILE A 132 6.56 -2.66 17.65
CA ILE A 132 5.52 -3.18 18.54
C ILE A 132 6.03 -3.09 19.98
N GLY A 133 5.28 -2.43 20.86
CA GLY A 133 5.67 -2.20 22.26
C GLY A 133 6.69 -1.07 22.44
N TYR A 134 7.11 -0.86 23.69
CA TYR A 134 8.00 0.24 24.08
C TYR A 134 9.29 -0.24 24.75
N GLY A 135 10.33 0.61 24.67
CA GLY A 135 11.60 0.44 25.36
C GLY A 135 12.29 -0.89 25.04
N LYS A 136 12.91 -1.51 26.06
CA LYS A 136 13.68 -2.77 25.91
C LYS A 136 12.86 -3.96 25.42
N GLN A 137 11.54 -3.91 25.60
CA GLN A 137 10.63 -4.97 25.16
C GLN A 137 10.06 -4.72 23.75
N GLY A 138 10.34 -3.55 23.17
CA GLY A 138 9.97 -3.23 21.80
C GLY A 138 10.54 -4.24 20.80
N ARG A 139 9.76 -4.57 19.77
CA ARG A 139 10.16 -5.44 18.67
C ARG A 139 9.88 -4.74 17.36
N ILE A 140 10.90 -4.64 16.51
CA ILE A 140 10.77 -4.07 15.18
C ILE A 140 10.51 -5.21 14.19
N ILE A 141 9.57 -4.99 13.28
CA ILE A 141 9.25 -5.89 12.19
C ILE A 141 9.23 -5.17 10.85
N GLU A 142 9.49 -5.92 9.79
CA GLU A 142 9.23 -5.55 8.39
C GLU A 142 8.62 -6.78 7.71
N ALA A 143 7.44 -6.65 7.10
CA ALA A 143 6.67 -7.80 6.62
C ALA A 143 6.52 -8.86 7.74
N SER A 144 7.07 -10.07 7.54
CA SER A 144 7.12 -11.14 8.53
C SER A 144 8.52 -11.34 9.15
N ILE A 145 9.46 -10.44 8.87
CA ILE A 145 10.82 -10.46 9.39
C ILE A 145 10.81 -9.73 10.72
N GLY A 146 11.17 -10.43 11.80
CA GLY A 146 11.27 -9.85 13.15
C GLY A 146 12.67 -9.94 13.74
N SER A 147 12.84 -9.43 14.96
CA SER A 147 14.12 -9.31 15.68
C SER A 147 14.95 -10.59 15.82
N ASN A 148 14.33 -11.76 15.75
CA ASN A 148 15.00 -13.05 15.88
C ASN A 148 15.39 -13.66 14.53
N THR A 149 15.07 -12.99 13.42
CA THR A 149 15.43 -13.45 12.07
C THR A 149 16.86 -13.03 11.78
N ARG A 150 17.74 -13.99 11.52
CA ARG A 150 19.14 -13.69 11.20
C ARG A 150 19.23 -13.12 9.79
N CYS A 151 20.03 -12.07 9.60
CA CYS A 151 20.25 -11.44 8.29
C CYS A 151 20.65 -12.46 7.21
N VAL A 152 21.63 -13.31 7.51
CA VAL A 152 22.06 -14.39 6.60
C VAL A 152 20.93 -15.35 6.20
N SER A 153 19.98 -15.60 7.08
CA SER A 153 18.82 -16.45 6.76
C SER A 153 17.86 -15.75 5.79
N VAL A 154 17.70 -14.42 5.91
CA VAL A 154 16.93 -13.62 4.96
C VAL A 154 17.60 -13.66 3.59
N ASP A 155 18.92 -13.43 3.53
CA ASP A 155 19.68 -13.44 2.28
C ASP A 155 19.58 -14.80 1.56
N ILE A 156 19.77 -15.90 2.31
CA ILE A 156 19.61 -17.26 1.79
C ILE A 156 18.20 -17.47 1.26
N SER A 157 17.17 -17.05 2.01
CA SER A 157 15.77 -17.23 1.60
C SER A 157 15.40 -16.45 0.33
N CYS A 158 16.09 -15.34 0.07
CA CYS A 158 15.93 -14.53 -1.13
C CYS A 158 16.62 -15.15 -2.36
N ASP A 159 17.60 -16.05 -2.19
CA ASP A 159 18.22 -16.82 -3.27
C ASP A 159 17.51 -18.18 -3.44
N LYS A 160 16.71 -18.26 -4.51
CA LYS A 160 15.94 -19.48 -4.82
C LYS A 160 16.82 -20.67 -5.21
N MET A 161 18.02 -20.45 -5.75
CA MET A 161 18.92 -21.55 -6.13
C MET A 161 19.61 -22.11 -4.89
N LEU A 162 20.19 -21.24 -4.06
CA LEU A 162 20.83 -21.64 -2.81
C LEU A 162 19.82 -22.31 -1.86
N THR A 163 18.60 -21.77 -1.75
CA THR A 163 17.54 -22.40 -0.96
C THR A 163 17.21 -23.81 -1.45
N LYS A 164 17.09 -24.02 -2.78
CA LYS A 164 16.83 -25.36 -3.33
C LYS A 164 17.98 -26.33 -3.05
N GLU A 165 19.22 -25.87 -3.15
CA GLU A 165 20.40 -26.68 -2.87
C GLU A 165 20.44 -27.12 -1.40
N LEU A 166 20.25 -26.19 -0.46
CA LEU A 166 20.21 -26.49 0.97
C LEU A 166 19.13 -27.52 1.31
N LEU A 167 17.92 -27.35 0.76
CA LEU A 167 16.83 -28.30 0.96
C LEU A 167 17.17 -29.69 0.39
N ARG A 168 17.77 -29.77 -0.81
CA ARG A 168 18.19 -31.04 -1.41
C ARG A 168 19.24 -31.76 -0.58
N THR A 169 20.24 -31.05 -0.08
CA THR A 169 21.30 -31.62 0.78
C THR A 169 20.72 -32.22 2.06
N GLN A 170 19.59 -31.71 2.54
CA GLN A 170 18.83 -32.25 3.67
C GLN A 170 17.78 -33.30 3.27
N ASN A 171 17.81 -33.79 2.03
CA ASN A 171 16.83 -34.73 1.47
C ASN A 171 15.37 -34.24 1.50
N ILE A 172 15.16 -32.92 1.54
CA ILE A 172 13.84 -32.31 1.45
C ILE A 172 13.45 -32.20 -0.03
N PRO A 173 12.30 -32.75 -0.45
CA PRO A 173 11.87 -32.68 -1.84
C PRO A 173 11.71 -31.23 -2.31
N VAL A 174 12.29 -30.90 -3.47
CA VAL A 174 12.13 -29.60 -4.12
C VAL A 174 11.79 -29.76 -5.59
N ALA A 175 10.99 -28.82 -6.11
CA ALA A 175 10.67 -28.79 -7.53
C ALA A 175 11.94 -28.70 -8.40
N ARG A 176 11.96 -29.47 -9.50
CA ARG A 176 12.97 -29.35 -10.55
C ARG A 176 13.00 -27.92 -11.11
N GLY A 177 14.15 -27.52 -11.63
CA GLY A 177 14.36 -26.17 -12.12
C GLY A 177 15.84 -25.88 -12.24
N ALA A 178 16.18 -25.04 -13.22
CA ALA A 178 17.53 -24.68 -13.58
C ALA A 178 17.67 -23.15 -13.65
N LYS A 179 18.90 -22.66 -13.50
CA LYS A 179 19.25 -21.28 -13.79
C LYS A 179 19.52 -21.17 -15.29
N VAL A 180 18.91 -20.19 -15.93
CA VAL A 180 19.04 -19.91 -17.36
C VAL A 180 19.60 -18.51 -17.53
N ASN A 181 20.55 -18.35 -18.45
CA ASN A 181 21.25 -17.07 -18.67
C ASN A 181 21.09 -16.54 -20.10
N ASN A 182 20.45 -17.32 -20.98
CA ASN A 182 20.21 -16.98 -22.38
C ASN A 182 19.03 -17.80 -22.92
N ILE A 183 18.51 -17.38 -24.09
CA ILE A 183 17.35 -17.99 -24.74
C ILE A 183 17.59 -19.48 -25.06
N ILE A 184 18.81 -19.85 -25.47
CA ILE A 184 19.12 -21.25 -25.81
C ILE A 184 18.97 -22.16 -24.58
N SER A 185 19.58 -21.77 -23.45
CA SER A 185 19.42 -22.50 -22.19
C SER A 185 17.97 -22.51 -21.70
N LEU A 186 17.24 -21.39 -21.87
CA LEU A 186 15.83 -21.28 -21.51
C LEU A 186 14.96 -22.33 -22.22
N LEU A 187 15.06 -22.42 -23.55
CA LEU A 187 14.27 -23.35 -24.37
C LEU A 187 14.63 -24.80 -24.07
N LYS A 188 15.93 -25.11 -23.97
CA LYS A 188 16.40 -26.46 -23.66
C LYS A 188 15.88 -26.94 -22.30
N GLU A 189 15.99 -26.10 -21.27
CA GLU A 189 15.55 -26.45 -19.92
C GLU A 189 14.03 -26.59 -19.83
N ALA A 190 13.28 -25.74 -20.53
CA ALA A 190 11.82 -25.84 -20.57
C ALA A 190 11.34 -27.13 -21.26
N GLU A 191 11.95 -27.50 -22.39
CA GLU A 191 11.61 -28.74 -23.11
C GLU A 191 11.94 -29.98 -22.26
N ASN A 192 13.11 -29.98 -21.60
CA ASN A 192 13.49 -31.06 -20.69
C ASN A 192 12.57 -31.20 -19.47
N MET A 193 12.03 -30.08 -18.96
CA MET A 193 11.11 -30.08 -17.83
C MET A 193 9.68 -30.44 -18.22
N GLY A 194 9.28 -30.12 -19.46
CA GLY A 194 7.91 -30.23 -19.94
C GLY A 194 7.05 -29.05 -19.50
N TYR A 195 6.15 -28.62 -20.39
CA TYR A 195 5.17 -27.57 -20.11
C TYR A 195 3.98 -28.10 -19.29
N PRO A 196 3.33 -27.25 -18.47
CA PRO A 196 3.61 -25.83 -18.26
C PRO A 196 4.79 -25.56 -17.31
N VAL A 197 5.52 -24.47 -17.56
CA VAL A 197 6.66 -24.03 -16.76
C VAL A 197 6.41 -22.68 -16.06
N VAL A 198 7.26 -22.36 -15.08
CA VAL A 198 7.28 -21.10 -14.35
C VAL A 198 8.62 -20.42 -14.58
N LEU A 199 8.59 -19.14 -14.97
CA LEU A 199 9.78 -18.30 -15.07
C LEU A 199 9.84 -17.34 -13.88
N LYS A 200 10.99 -17.23 -13.23
CA LYS A 200 11.19 -16.34 -12.08
C LYS A 200 12.65 -15.91 -11.93
N PRO A 201 12.92 -14.68 -11.45
CA PRO A 201 14.25 -14.27 -11.05
C PRO A 201 14.83 -15.18 -9.95
N GLN A 202 16.15 -15.41 -10.01
CA GLN A 202 16.86 -16.15 -8.95
C GLN A 202 16.67 -15.46 -7.59
N TYR A 203 17.00 -14.16 -7.54
CA TYR A 203 16.88 -13.35 -6.35
C TYR A 203 15.51 -12.67 -6.25
N GLY A 204 15.04 -12.45 -5.03
CA GLY A 204 13.85 -11.63 -4.76
C GLY A 204 12.71 -12.40 -4.10
N ASN A 205 11.73 -11.64 -3.64
CA ASN A 205 10.64 -12.08 -2.77
C ASN A 205 9.28 -11.59 -3.28
N LYS A 206 8.21 -11.87 -2.53
CA LYS A 206 6.83 -11.36 -2.78
C LYS A 206 6.23 -11.67 -4.16
N GLY A 207 6.79 -12.65 -4.89
CA GLY A 207 6.32 -13.01 -6.23
C GLY A 207 6.74 -12.03 -7.33
N ASN A 208 7.62 -11.07 -7.04
CA ASN A 208 8.09 -10.09 -8.01
C ASN A 208 8.81 -10.77 -9.17
N GLY A 209 8.39 -10.45 -10.40
CA GLY A 209 8.93 -11.03 -11.63
C GLY A 209 8.59 -12.51 -11.85
N VAL A 210 7.64 -13.08 -11.09
CA VAL A 210 7.21 -14.47 -11.30
C VAL A 210 6.13 -14.52 -12.38
N ILE A 211 6.38 -15.30 -13.43
CA ILE A 211 5.44 -15.56 -14.52
C ILE A 211 5.05 -17.03 -14.47
N LEU A 212 3.76 -17.28 -14.26
CA LEU A 212 3.21 -18.61 -14.03
C LEU A 212 2.56 -19.17 -15.30
N ASN A 213 2.41 -20.50 -15.33
CA ASN A 213 1.57 -21.21 -16.31
C ASN A 213 1.93 -20.89 -17.76
N ILE A 214 3.23 -20.84 -18.07
CA ILE A 214 3.72 -20.69 -19.44
C ILE A 214 3.54 -22.05 -20.13
N LYS A 215 2.75 -22.10 -21.20
CA LYS A 215 2.27 -23.37 -21.77
C LYS A 215 3.01 -23.81 -23.03
N ASN A 216 3.77 -22.93 -23.65
CA ASN A 216 4.48 -23.20 -24.90
C ASN A 216 5.70 -22.28 -25.05
N GLU A 217 6.55 -22.63 -26.01
CA GLU A 217 7.77 -21.90 -26.34
C GLU A 217 7.52 -20.43 -26.68
N LYS A 218 6.45 -20.12 -27.42
CA LYS A 218 6.14 -18.75 -27.82
C LYS A 218 5.84 -17.86 -26.61
N GLU A 219 5.04 -18.35 -25.67
CA GLU A 219 4.78 -17.65 -24.41
C GLU A 219 6.05 -17.49 -23.58
N LEU A 220 6.92 -18.51 -23.56
CA LEU A 220 8.18 -18.50 -22.81
C LEU A 220 9.14 -17.42 -23.32
N LEU A 221 9.26 -17.25 -24.64
CA LEU A 221 10.09 -16.22 -25.26
C LEU A 221 9.57 -14.80 -24.99
N VAL A 222 8.25 -14.64 -24.91
CA VAL A 222 7.64 -13.35 -24.54
C VAL A 222 7.89 -13.05 -23.06
N ALA A 223 7.77 -14.06 -22.19
CA ALA A 223 7.96 -13.92 -20.75
C ALA A 223 9.41 -13.63 -20.32
N TYR A 224 10.40 -14.03 -21.13
CA TYR A 224 11.83 -13.85 -20.79
C TYR A 224 12.41 -12.48 -21.17
N LYS A 225 11.71 -11.71 -22.00
CA LYS A 225 12.12 -10.35 -22.38
C LYS A 225 11.84 -9.35 -21.25
#